data_AF-A0A7S0P392-F1
#
_entry.id   AF-A0A7S0P392-F1
#
_cell.length_a   1.000
_cell.length_b   1.000
_cell.length_c   1.000
_cell.angle_alpha   90.00
_cell.angle_beta   90.00
_cell.angle_gamma   90.00
#
_symmetry.space_group_name_H-M   'P 1'
#
loop_
_entity.id
_entity.type
_entity.pdbx_description
1 polymer ?
#
loop_
_entity_poly.entity_id
_entity_poly.type
_entity_poly.pdbx_seq_one_letter_code
_entity_poly.pdbx_strand_id
1 'polypeptide(L)'
;PRESILVHEFAHCVMDVGLDEEARARIRAAHAAAIERAVVTQESYMGSNASEYWAEAAQAWFDATVRCDVNCGLNTRDELARWDPLVAAELRLAFGAAGAWGYTQLLARTAPKRAAEWAQCEAKRERVRSAVPWHVLRPVCMCA
;
A
#
# COMPACT_ATOMS: atom_id res chain seq x y z
N PRO A 1 -13.56 7.40 3.40
CA PRO A 1 -12.78 6.44 2.58
C PRO A 1 -11.40 6.19 3.20
N ARG A 2 -10.98 4.93 3.46
CA ARG A 2 -9.65 4.67 4.09
C ARG A 2 -8.48 4.70 3.08
N GLU A 3 -8.80 4.92 1.82
CA GLU A 3 -7.88 4.95 0.69
C GLU A 3 -8.50 5.78 -0.45
N SER A 4 -7.70 6.06 -1.49
CA SER A 4 -8.15 6.67 -2.73
C SER A 4 -8.19 5.63 -3.84
N ILE A 5 -9.36 5.06 -4.10
CA ILE A 5 -9.59 4.14 -5.22
C ILE A 5 -9.23 4.80 -6.55
N LEU A 6 -9.44 6.11 -6.69
CA LEU A 6 -9.05 6.83 -7.91
C LEU A 6 -7.54 6.74 -8.17
N VAL A 7 -6.71 6.85 -7.13
CA VAL A 7 -5.25 6.74 -7.28
C VAL A 7 -4.86 5.31 -7.67
N HIS A 8 -5.52 4.31 -7.08
CA HIS A 8 -5.34 2.90 -7.41
C HIS A 8 -5.63 2.61 -8.89
N GLU A 9 -6.84 2.92 -9.35
CA GLU A 9 -7.26 2.66 -10.74
C GLU A 9 -6.48 3.50 -11.76
N PHE A 10 -6.09 4.72 -11.38
CA PHE A 10 -5.23 5.54 -12.21
C PHE A 10 -3.83 4.91 -12.35
N ALA A 11 -3.29 4.30 -11.29
CA ALA A 11 -2.01 3.61 -11.36
C ALA A 11 -2.05 2.39 -12.28
N HIS A 12 -3.14 1.63 -12.31
CA HIS A 12 -3.35 0.59 -13.32
C HIS A 12 -3.31 1.15 -14.74
N CYS A 13 -4.03 2.25 -15.01
CA CYS A 13 -4.02 2.90 -16.32
C CYS A 13 -2.60 3.35 -16.74
N VAL A 14 -1.84 3.92 -15.80
CA VAL A 14 -0.44 4.30 -16.04
C VAL A 14 0.40 3.08 -16.39
N MET A 15 0.26 1.97 -15.67
CA MET A 15 0.99 0.73 -15.96
C MET A 15 0.60 0.13 -17.32
N ASP A 16 -0.68 0.03 -17.61
CA ASP A 16 -1.18 -0.70 -18.78
C ASP A 16 -1.04 0.08 -20.09
N VAL A 17 -1.20 1.40 -20.03
CA VAL A 17 -1.21 2.28 -21.21
C VAL A 17 0.07 3.11 -21.32
N GLY A 18 0.64 3.53 -20.19
CA GLY A 18 1.74 4.47 -20.15
C GLY A 18 3.14 3.84 -20.10
N LEU A 19 3.28 2.63 -19.56
CA LEU A 19 4.57 1.97 -19.39
C LEU A 19 4.85 0.97 -20.53
N ASP A 20 6.12 0.92 -20.95
CA ASP A 20 6.59 -0.08 -21.89
C ASP A 20 6.75 -1.47 -21.24
N GLU A 21 7.06 -2.47 -22.06
CA GLU A 21 7.24 -3.84 -21.57
C GLU A 21 8.44 -3.99 -20.64
N GLU A 22 9.48 -3.20 -20.82
CA GLU A 22 10.68 -3.28 -20.00
C GLU A 22 10.41 -2.78 -18.57
N ALA A 23 9.69 -1.66 -18.44
CA ALA A 23 9.22 -1.15 -17.17
C ALA A 23 8.27 -2.13 -16.48
N ARG A 24 7.29 -2.69 -17.21
CA ARG A 24 6.40 -3.72 -16.66
C ARG A 24 7.15 -4.97 -16.22
N ALA A 25 8.21 -5.36 -16.92
CA ALA A 25 9.08 -6.47 -16.51
C ALA A 25 9.83 -6.17 -15.20
N ARG A 26 10.35 -4.95 -15.03
CA ARG A 26 11.00 -4.53 -13.77
C ARG A 26 10.01 -4.49 -12.61
N ILE A 27 8.77 -4.06 -12.83
CA ILE A 27 7.70 -4.09 -11.80
C ILE A 27 7.39 -5.53 -11.38
N ARG A 28 7.25 -6.47 -12.33
CA ARG A 28 7.04 -7.89 -12.01
C ARG A 28 8.23 -8.49 -11.24
N ALA A 29 9.45 -8.10 -11.59
CA ALA A 29 10.64 -8.53 -10.86
C ALA A 29 10.69 -7.94 -9.43
N ALA A 30 10.32 -6.66 -9.26
CA ALA A 30 10.21 -6.01 -7.96
C ALA A 30 9.17 -6.70 -7.08
N HIS A 31 7.99 -7.04 -7.64
CA HIS A 31 6.96 -7.80 -6.95
C HIS A 31 7.48 -9.15 -6.46
N ALA A 32 8.12 -9.92 -7.34
CA ALA A 32 8.71 -11.20 -6.97
C ALA A 32 9.75 -11.07 -5.84
N ALA A 33 10.62 -10.06 -5.93
CA ALA A 33 11.63 -9.78 -4.90
C ALA A 33 11.00 -9.32 -3.57
N ALA A 34 9.89 -8.56 -3.60
CA ALA A 34 9.18 -8.12 -2.40
C ALA A 34 8.54 -9.30 -1.66
N ILE A 35 8.00 -10.28 -2.39
CA ILE A 35 7.52 -11.55 -1.82
C ILE A 35 8.68 -12.36 -1.23
N GLU A 36 9.78 -12.52 -1.97
CA GLU A 36 10.96 -13.27 -1.50
C GLU A 36 11.56 -12.68 -0.21
N ARG A 37 11.59 -11.34 -0.12
CA ARG A 37 12.07 -10.61 1.06
C ARG A 37 11.04 -10.47 2.19
N ALA A 38 9.85 -11.05 2.02
CA ALA A 38 8.73 -10.94 2.95
C ALA A 38 8.29 -9.50 3.29
N VAL A 39 8.55 -8.54 2.39
CA VAL A 39 8.05 -7.16 2.51
C VAL A 39 6.57 -7.11 2.21
N VAL A 40 6.13 -7.92 1.24
CA VAL A 40 4.73 -8.13 0.86
C VAL A 40 4.44 -9.63 0.96
N THR A 41 3.21 -9.99 1.32
CA THR A 41 2.74 -11.39 1.35
C THR A 41 1.69 -11.62 0.27
N GLN A 42 1.70 -12.80 -0.37
CA GLN A 42 0.69 -13.20 -1.35
C GLN A 42 -0.72 -13.37 -0.74
N GLU A 43 -0.83 -13.41 0.59
CA GLU A 43 -2.13 -13.39 1.28
C GLU A 43 -2.76 -11.98 1.32
N SER A 44 -1.96 -10.94 1.10
CA SER A 44 -2.44 -9.56 0.99
C SER A 44 -2.91 -9.28 -0.44
N TYR A 45 -3.83 -8.31 -0.58
CA TYR A 45 -4.31 -7.88 -1.88
C TYR A 45 -3.18 -7.35 -2.77
N MET A 46 -2.32 -6.49 -2.20
CA MET A 46 -1.09 -5.99 -2.82
C MET A 46 -0.16 -7.11 -3.30
N GLY A 47 -0.10 -8.23 -2.58
CA GLY A 47 0.75 -9.36 -2.95
C GLY A 47 0.14 -10.32 -3.97
N SER A 48 -1.13 -10.15 -4.33
CA SER A 48 -1.85 -11.11 -5.17
C SER A 48 -1.31 -11.20 -6.60
N ASN A 49 -0.90 -10.07 -7.18
CA ASN A 49 -0.24 -9.98 -8.48
C ASN A 49 0.52 -8.66 -8.64
N ALA A 50 1.34 -8.56 -9.68
CA ALA A 50 2.21 -7.41 -9.92
C ALA A 50 1.44 -6.10 -10.25
N SER A 51 0.21 -6.19 -10.77
CA SER A 51 -0.62 -5.02 -11.06
C SER A 51 -1.17 -4.40 -9.78
N GLU A 52 -1.71 -5.22 -8.88
CA GLU A 52 -2.18 -4.78 -7.56
C GLU A 52 -1.03 -4.27 -6.69
N TYR A 53 0.11 -4.97 -6.76
CA TYR A 53 1.35 -4.53 -6.13
C TYR A 53 1.72 -3.10 -6.55
N TRP A 54 1.69 -2.82 -7.86
CA TRP A 54 1.97 -1.49 -8.39
C TRP A 54 0.95 -0.45 -7.94
N ALA A 55 -0.34 -0.77 -7.99
CA ALA A 55 -1.40 0.17 -7.66
C ALA A 55 -1.44 0.55 -6.16
N GLU A 56 -1.30 -0.43 -5.28
CA GLU A 56 -1.20 -0.21 -3.82
C GLU A 56 0.09 0.54 -3.45
N ALA A 57 1.21 0.21 -4.11
CA ALA A 57 2.46 0.95 -3.95
C ALA A 57 2.33 2.41 -4.42
N ALA A 58 1.59 2.67 -5.51
CA ALA A 58 1.28 4.03 -5.96
C ALA A 58 0.41 4.79 -4.97
N GLN A 59 -0.56 4.14 -4.33
CA GLN A 59 -1.32 4.75 -3.23
C GLN A 59 -0.38 5.16 -2.09
N ALA A 60 0.58 4.33 -1.69
CA ALA A 60 1.59 4.70 -0.69
C ALA A 60 2.48 5.85 -1.17
N TRP A 61 2.91 5.84 -2.44
CA TRP A 61 3.75 6.89 -3.04
C TRP A 61 3.11 8.27 -3.00
N PHE A 62 1.78 8.36 -3.06
CA PHE A 62 1.04 9.61 -2.96
C PHE A 62 0.42 9.85 -1.58
N ASP A 63 0.75 9.04 -0.56
CA ASP A 63 0.16 9.08 0.79
C ASP A 63 -1.38 9.00 0.75
N ALA A 64 -1.90 8.20 -0.18
CA ALA A 64 -3.31 8.10 -0.54
C ALA A 64 -4.05 6.94 0.16
N THR A 65 -3.40 6.23 1.09
CA THR A 65 -4.00 5.13 1.86
C THR A 65 -3.57 5.17 3.33
N VAL A 66 -4.44 4.65 4.19
CA VAL A 66 -4.14 4.34 5.61
C VAL A 66 -4.56 2.91 5.96
N ARG A 67 -4.75 2.05 4.95
CA ARG A 67 -5.09 0.65 5.14
C ARG A 67 -3.89 -0.11 5.71
N CYS A 68 -4.16 -1.28 6.27
CA CYS A 68 -3.11 -2.19 6.73
C CYS A 68 -3.42 -3.65 6.38
N ASP A 69 -4.69 -3.94 6.09
CA ASP A 69 -5.22 -5.26 5.78
C ASP A 69 -5.01 -5.67 4.32
N VAL A 70 -4.76 -4.73 3.41
CA VAL A 70 -4.64 -4.98 1.96
C VAL A 70 -3.25 -4.69 1.39
N ASN A 71 -2.51 -3.75 1.99
CA ASN A 71 -1.26 -3.18 1.48
C ASN A 71 -0.03 -3.47 2.37
N CYS A 72 -0.13 -4.46 3.26
CA CYS A 72 0.91 -4.79 4.25
C CYS A 72 1.34 -3.59 5.13
N GLY A 73 0.48 -2.57 5.28
CA GLY A 73 0.75 -1.39 6.09
C GLY A 73 1.69 -0.36 5.44
N LEU A 74 2.10 -0.54 4.19
CA LEU A 74 2.88 0.45 3.44
C LEU A 74 1.96 1.61 3.05
N ASN A 75 1.97 2.68 3.86
CA ASN A 75 1.00 3.77 3.74
C ASN A 75 1.62 5.08 3.25
N THR A 76 2.92 5.22 3.46
CA THR A 76 3.66 6.43 3.08
C THR A 76 4.74 6.16 2.08
N ARG A 77 5.11 7.20 1.34
CA ARG A 77 6.24 7.17 0.41
C ARG A 77 7.56 6.80 1.11
N ASP A 78 7.77 7.33 2.31
CA ASP A 78 9.01 7.10 3.07
C ASP A 78 9.11 5.65 3.55
N GLU A 79 8.01 5.06 4.00
CA GLU A 79 7.95 3.63 4.32
C GLU A 79 8.22 2.78 3.07
N LEU A 80 7.57 3.11 1.95
CA LEU A 80 7.77 2.38 0.70
C LEU A 80 9.23 2.45 0.23
N ALA A 81 9.83 3.64 0.24
CA ALA A 81 11.23 3.82 -0.16
C ALA A 81 12.22 3.09 0.78
N ARG A 82 11.88 2.96 2.06
CA ARG A 82 12.68 2.23 3.05
C ARG A 82 12.57 0.71 2.87
N TRP A 83 11.34 0.20 2.77
CA TRP A 83 11.09 -1.24 2.82
C TRP A 83 11.11 -1.90 1.44
N ASP A 84 10.63 -1.19 0.42
CA ASP A 84 10.57 -1.64 -0.97
C ASP A 84 11.18 -0.63 -1.96
N PRO A 85 12.51 -0.46 -1.92
CA PRO A 85 13.18 0.52 -2.78
C PRO A 85 13.08 0.19 -4.28
N LEU A 86 12.78 -1.06 -4.66
CA LEU A 86 12.70 -1.48 -6.06
C LEU A 86 11.47 -0.88 -6.73
N VAL A 87 10.28 -1.07 -6.16
CA VAL A 87 9.07 -0.43 -6.71
C VAL A 87 9.07 1.08 -6.51
N ALA A 88 9.66 1.57 -5.41
CA ALA A 88 9.83 3.00 -5.20
C ALA A 88 10.66 3.66 -6.33
N ALA A 89 11.66 2.95 -6.87
CA ALA A 89 12.44 3.43 -8.02
C ALA A 89 11.58 3.49 -9.31
N GLU A 90 10.76 2.47 -9.59
CA GLU A 90 9.87 2.48 -10.75
C GLU A 90 8.77 3.55 -10.63
N LEU A 91 8.21 3.75 -9.44
CA LEU A 91 7.25 4.82 -9.16
C LEU A 91 7.88 6.20 -9.35
N ARG A 92 9.13 6.38 -8.94
CA ARG A 92 9.89 7.61 -9.19
C ARG A 92 10.13 7.85 -10.68
N LEU A 93 10.37 6.80 -11.48
CA LEU A 93 10.52 6.93 -12.93
C LEU A 93 9.20 7.32 -13.60
N ALA A 94 8.09 6.70 -13.20
CA ALA A 94 6.78 6.94 -13.79
C ALA A 94 6.16 8.28 -13.38
N PHE A 95 6.25 8.64 -12.10
CA PHE A 95 5.57 9.81 -11.53
C PHE A 95 6.52 10.97 -11.20
N GLY A 96 7.82 10.79 -11.43
CA GLY A 96 8.85 11.77 -11.13
C GLY A 96 9.33 11.73 -9.67
N ALA A 97 10.36 12.53 -9.40
CA ALA A 97 10.75 12.82 -8.03
C ALA A 97 9.56 13.50 -7.33
N ALA A 98 9.23 12.94 -6.18
CA ALA A 98 7.98 13.20 -5.53
C ALA A 98 8.06 14.52 -4.75
N GLY A 99 8.03 15.64 -5.50
CA GLY A 99 8.07 17.00 -4.99
C GLY A 99 6.86 17.32 -4.09
N ALA A 100 6.41 18.58 -4.06
CA ALA A 100 5.28 19.01 -3.23
C ALA A 100 3.92 18.35 -3.58
N TRP A 101 3.88 17.41 -4.54
CA TRP A 101 2.67 16.72 -4.96
C TRP A 101 2.51 15.43 -4.14
N GLY A 102 1.55 15.49 -3.23
CA GLY A 102 1.02 14.37 -2.46
C GLY A 102 -0.49 14.50 -2.39
N TYR A 103 -1.19 13.37 -2.23
CA TYR A 103 -2.63 13.39 -2.05
C TYR A 103 -2.93 14.02 -0.68
N THR A 104 -3.62 15.16 -0.68
CA THR A 104 -4.06 15.75 0.58
C THR A 104 -5.20 14.91 1.14
N GLN A 105 -4.86 13.91 1.94
CA GLN A 105 -5.83 13.19 2.78
C GLN A 105 -6.52 14.22 3.70
N LEU A 106 -7.72 14.66 3.35
CA LEU A 106 -8.61 15.38 4.29
C LEU A 106 -8.89 14.54 5.55
N LEU A 107 -8.56 13.24 5.55
CA LEU A 107 -8.63 12.38 6.71
C LEU A 107 -7.42 12.42 7.63
N ALA A 108 -6.25 12.91 7.20
CA ALA A 108 -5.15 13.22 8.13
C ALA A 108 -5.60 14.28 9.15
N ARG A 109 -6.51 15.19 8.76
CA ARG A 109 -7.18 16.16 9.66
C ARG A 109 -8.21 15.53 10.62
N THR A 110 -8.62 14.28 10.43
CA THR A 110 -9.48 13.51 11.37
C THR A 110 -8.77 12.27 11.95
N ALA A 111 -7.48 12.09 11.67
CA ALA A 111 -6.66 10.96 12.10
C ALA A 111 -6.16 10.98 13.56
N PRO A 112 -6.07 12.11 14.31
CA PRO A 112 -5.49 12.06 15.65
C PRO A 112 -6.30 11.22 16.66
N LYS A 113 -7.57 10.91 16.39
CA LYS A 113 -8.35 9.98 17.21
C LYS A 113 -8.09 8.50 16.87
N ARG A 114 -7.82 8.17 15.60
CA ARG A 114 -7.78 6.78 15.12
C ARG A 114 -6.41 6.12 15.23
N ALA A 115 -5.33 6.89 15.08
CA ALA A 115 -3.98 6.40 15.40
C ALA A 115 -3.82 6.10 16.90
N ALA A 116 -4.44 6.93 17.76
CA ALA A 116 -4.48 6.71 19.21
C ALA A 116 -5.33 5.48 19.59
N GLU A 117 -6.49 5.29 18.96
CA GLU A 117 -7.32 4.09 19.16
C GLU A 117 -6.62 2.80 18.70
N TRP A 118 -5.89 2.85 17.57
CA TRP A 118 -5.10 1.71 17.08
C TRP A 118 -3.94 1.38 18.03
N ALA A 119 -3.14 2.37 18.43
CA ALA A 119 -2.07 2.18 19.42
C ALA A 119 -2.59 1.65 20.76
N GLN A 120 -3.81 2.03 21.17
CA GLN A 120 -4.46 1.49 22.37
C GLN A 120 -4.91 0.04 22.20
N CYS A 121 -5.47 -0.35 21.05
CA CYS A 121 -5.87 -1.74 20.80
C CYS A 121 -4.66 -2.67 20.68
N GLU A 122 -3.60 -2.19 20.03
CA GLU A 122 -2.30 -2.87 19.89
C GLU A 122 -1.61 -3.06 21.25
N ALA A 123 -1.52 -2.01 22.07
CA ALA A 123 -0.97 -2.07 23.43
C ALA A 123 -1.71 -3.06 24.34
N LYS A 124 -3.01 -3.30 24.09
CA LYS A 124 -3.83 -4.22 24.87
C LYS A 124 -3.92 -5.64 24.29
N ARG A 125 -3.35 -5.89 23.10
CA ARG A 125 -3.55 -7.14 22.33
C ARG A 125 -5.03 -7.51 22.16
N GLU A 126 -5.92 -6.51 22.18
CA GLU A 126 -7.37 -6.73 22.13
C GLU A 126 -7.83 -6.93 20.69
N ARG A 127 -8.48 -8.07 20.41
CA ARG A 127 -9.14 -8.32 19.12
C ARG A 127 -10.38 -7.43 19.03
N VAL A 128 -10.32 -6.39 18.20
CA VAL A 128 -11.50 -5.56 17.91
C VAL A 128 -12.50 -6.39 17.09
N ARG A 129 -13.62 -6.76 17.70
CA ARG A 129 -14.75 -7.41 17.01
C ARG A 129 -15.46 -6.36 16.16
N SER A 130 -15.56 -6.57 14.85
CA SER A 130 -16.53 -5.84 14.04
C SER A 130 -17.92 -6.46 14.24
N ALA A 131 -18.96 -5.63 14.33
CA ALA A 131 -20.33 -6.05 14.57
C ALA A 131 -21.08 -6.46 13.28
N VAL A 132 -20.37 -6.91 12.24
CA VAL A 132 -20.96 -7.19 10.91
C VAL A 132 -20.64 -8.61 10.44
N PRO A 133 -21.60 -9.36 9.86
CA PRO A 133 -21.63 -10.82 10.00
C PRO A 133 -20.80 -11.65 9.01
N TRP A 134 -20.00 -11.08 8.11
CA TRP A 134 -19.54 -11.82 6.92
C TRP A 134 -18.05 -11.82 6.58
N HIS A 135 -17.14 -11.60 7.52
CA HIS A 135 -15.73 -11.90 7.25
C HIS A 135 -15.06 -12.66 8.39
N VAL A 136 -14.65 -13.90 8.08
CA VAL A 136 -13.82 -14.77 8.91
C VAL A 136 -12.51 -14.04 9.20
N LEU A 137 -12.27 -13.80 10.49
CA LEU A 137 -11.04 -13.19 11.00
C LEU A 137 -9.88 -14.19 10.85
N ARG A 138 -9.03 -14.00 9.86
CA ARG A 138 -7.63 -14.41 9.94
C ARG A 138 -6.77 -13.16 10.19
N PRO A 139 -5.72 -13.26 11.00
CA PRO A 139 -4.81 -12.15 11.21
C PRO A 139 -4.09 -11.89 9.88
N VAL A 140 -4.41 -10.80 9.20
CA VAL A 140 -3.71 -10.43 7.96
C VAL A 140 -2.60 -9.47 8.34
N CYS A 141 -1.38 -10.01 8.24
CA CYS A 141 -0.07 -9.37 8.25
C CYS A 141 0.35 -8.57 9.51
N MET A 142 0.98 -9.28 10.45
CA MET A 142 2.15 -8.76 11.14
C MET A 142 3.36 -9.29 10.35
N CYS A 143 4.00 -8.46 9.53
CA CYS A 143 5.24 -8.84 8.87
C CYS A 143 6.23 -9.32 9.94
N ALA A 144 6.83 -10.50 9.72
CA ALA A 144 7.80 -11.12 10.62
C ALA A 144 9.13 -10.34 10.64
#